data_AF-K1MXZ7-F1
#
_entry.id   AF-K1MXZ7-F1
#
_cell.length_a   1.000
_cell.length_b   1.000
_cell.length_c   1.000
_cell.angle_alpha   90.00
_cell.angle_beta   90.00
_cell.angle_gamma   90.00
#
_symmetry.space_group_name_H-M   'P 1'
#
loop_
_entity.id
_entity.type
_entity.pdbx_description
1 polymer ?
#
loop_
_entity_poly.entity_id
_entity_poly.type
_entity_poly.pdbx_seq_one_letter_code
_entity_poly.pdbx_strand_id
1 'polypeptide(L)' 'MSYFIHAKKFYLDHGVEERGYLEIQDNGQFGFYYSEDEKPKSAAILDFKNF' A
#
# COMPACT_ATOMS: atom_id res chain seq x y z
N MET A 1 7.80 -1.85 12.78
CA MET A 1 6.34 -1.80 12.74
C MET A 1 5.92 -1.23 11.39
N SER A 2 5.85 -2.06 10.35
CA SER A 2 5.37 -1.59 9.06
C SER A 2 3.88 -1.22 9.12
N TYR A 3 3.50 -0.25 8.30
CA TYR A 3 2.10 0.12 8.05
C TYR A 3 1.86 0.14 6.54
N PHE A 4 0.60 0.17 6.14
CA PHE A 4 0.24 0.15 4.72
C PHE A 4 -0.46 1.44 4.34
N ILE A 5 -0.15 1.94 3.15
CA ILE A 5 -0.91 3.00 2.50
C ILE A 5 -1.92 2.32 1.58
N HIS A 6 -3.19 2.66 1.70
CA HIS A 6 -4.25 2.29 0.75
C HIS A 6 -4.58 3.51 -0.12
N ALA A 7 -4.54 3.38 -1.43
CA ALA A 7 -4.76 4.50 -2.35
C ALA A 7 -5.56 4.05 -3.58
N LYS A 8 -6.05 5.02 -4.38
CA LYS A 8 -6.76 4.72 -5.63
C LYS A 8 -5.83 4.15 -6.72
N LYS A 9 -4.58 4.62 -6.77
CA LYS A 9 -3.58 4.20 -7.76
C LYS A 9 -2.18 4.28 -7.17
N PHE A 10 -1.31 3.37 -7.60
CA PHE A 10 0.12 3.44 -7.36
C PHE A 10 0.86 3.52 -8.69
N TYR A 11 1.82 4.43 -8.78
CA TYR A 11 2.73 4.56 -9.92
C TYR A 11 4.06 3.91 -9.49
N LEU A 12 4.19 2.61 -9.77
CA LEU A 12 5.34 1.80 -9.41
C LEU A 12 6.30 1.70 -10.60
N ASP A 13 7.53 1.28 -10.37
CA ASP A 13 8.56 1.18 -11.41
C ASP A 13 8.15 0.26 -12.57
N HIS A 14 7.34 -0.77 -12.29
CA HIS A 14 6.85 -1.72 -13.29
C HIS A 14 5.53 -1.31 -13.97
N GLY A 15 4.89 -0.23 -13.52
CA GLY A 15 3.64 0.23 -14.10
C GLY A 15 2.68 0.87 -13.10
N VAL A 16 1.43 1.03 -13.53
CA VAL A 16 0.36 1.61 -12.71
C VAL A 16 -0.52 0.49 -12.19
N GLU A 17 -0.65 0.42 -10.87
CA GLU A 17 -1.57 -0.49 -10.19
C GLU A 17 -2.83 0.28 -9.76
N GLU A 18 -4.00 -0.29 -10.04
CA GLU A 18 -5.31 0.29 -9.69
C GLU A 18 -5.77 -0.27 -8.33
N ARG A 19 -5.77 0.60 -7.31
CA ARG A 19 -6.05 0.30 -5.89
C ARG A 19 -4.96 -0.54 -5.22
N GLY A 20 -5.23 -1.13 -4.04
CA GLY A 20 -4.26 -1.95 -3.30
C GLY A 20 -3.51 -1.24 -2.18
N TYR A 21 -2.54 -1.94 -1.60
CA TYR A 21 -1.88 -1.58 -0.35
C TYR A 21 -0.36 -1.60 -0.53
N LEU A 22 0.33 -0.49 -0.28
CA LEU A 22 1.79 -0.42 -0.31
C LEU A 22 2.36 -0.38 1.11
N GLU A 23 3.24 -1.32 1.42
CA GLU A 23 3.92 -1.37 2.72
C GLU A 23 4.93 -0.22 2.86
N ILE A 24 4.90 0.45 4.01
CA ILE A 24 5.91 1.39 4.49
C ILE A 24 6.60 0.76 5.70
N GLN A 25 7.91 0.60 5.59
CA GLN A 25 8.75 0.02 6.64
C GLN A 25 9.34 1.11 7.55
N ASP A 26 9.68 0.76 8.79
CA ASP A 26 10.23 1.70 9.78
C ASP A 26 11.53 2.39 9.34
N ASN A 27 12.28 1.75 8.45
CA ASN A 27 13.52 2.27 7.88
C ASN A 27 13.27 3.34 6.79
N GLY A 28 12.00 3.73 6.56
CA GLY A 28 11.61 4.71 5.56
C GLY A 28 11.59 4.17 4.13
N GLN A 29 11.64 2.85 3.95
CA GLN A 29 11.59 2.21 2.63
C GLN A 29 10.19 1.68 2.32
N PHE A 30 9.89 1.61 1.02
CA PHE A 30 8.74 0.87 0.53
C PHE A 30 9.02 -0.64 0.57
N GLY A 31 8.02 -1.40 1.01
CA GLY A 31 8.05 -2.86 1.02
C GLY A 31 7.19 -3.45 -0.09
N PHE A 32 6.43 -4.48 0.25
CA PHE A 32 5.59 -5.17 -0.72
C PHE A 32 4.33 -4.38 -1.07
N TYR A 33 3.92 -4.49 -2.33
CA TYR A 33 2.58 -4.12 -2.78
C TYR A 33 1.67 -5.35 -2.71
N TYR A 34 0.46 -5.14 -2.18
CA TYR A 34 -0.61 -6.13 -2.14
C TYR A 34 -1.80 -5.61 -2.94
N SER A 35 -2.38 -6.47 -3.76
CA SER A 35 -3.60 -6.13 -4.49
C SER A 35 -4.80 -5.91 -3.54
N GLU A 36 -5.89 -5.34 -4.04
CA GLU A 36 -7.08 -5.06 -3.23
C GLU A 36 -7.65 -6.32 -2.54
N ASP A 37 -7.56 -7.47 -3.22
CA ASP A 37 -8.02 -8.77 -2.74
C ASP A 37 -7.10 -9.38 -1.66
N GLU A 38 -5.88 -8.86 -1.55
CA GLU A 38 -4.84 -9.30 -0.61
C GLU A 38 -4.72 -8.36 0.61
N LYS A 39 -5.82 -7.70 0.96
CA LYS A 39 -5.87 -6.75 2.08
C LYS A 39 -5.17 -7.30 3.34
N PRO A 40 -4.16 -6.59 3.87
CA PRO A 40 -3.48 -6.96 5.11
C PRO A 40 -4.47 -7.03 6.28
N LYS A 41 -4.60 -8.19 6.91
CA LYS A 41 -5.63 -8.44 7.95
C LYS A 41 -5.30 -7.84 9.31
N SER A 42 -4.02 -7.70 9.65
CA SER A 42 -3.56 -7.35 10.99
C SER A 42 -2.54 -6.20 11.00
N ALA A 43 -2.59 -5.33 9.99
CA ALA A 43 -1.67 -4.19 9.88
C ALA A 43 -2.41 -2.85 9.98
N ALA A 44 -1.70 -1.82 10.44
CA ALA A 44 -2.21 -0.46 10.39
C ALA A 44 -2.30 -0.02 8.92
N ILE A 45 -3.45 0.55 8.53
CA ILE A 45 -3.71 1.03 7.17
C ILE A 45 -4.04 2.51 7.22
N LEU A 46 -3.30 3.30 6.44
CA LEU A 46 -3.56 4.71 6.18
C LEU A 46 -4.30 4.83 4.85
N ASP A 47 -5.58 5.20 4.89
CA ASP A 47 -6.47 5.23 3.72
C ASP A 47 -6.48 6.63 3.07
N PHE A 48 -5.97 6.71 1.85
CA PHE A 48 -5.98 7.90 1.00
C PHE A 48 -6.96 7.81 -0.16
N LYS A 49 -7.77 6.75 -0.27
CA LYS A 49 -8.64 6.54 -1.43
C LYS A 49 -9.71 7.63 -1.57
N ASN A 50 -10.00 8.37 -0.51
CA ASN A 50 -11.06 9.39 -0.48
C ASN A 50 -10.53 10.82 -0.65
N PHE A 51 -9.21 11.01 -0.73
CA PHE A 51 -8.62 12.24 -1.25
C PHE A 51 -8.59 12.19 -2.79
#